data_AF-A0A2T3MN62-F1
#
_entry.id   AF-A0A2T3MN62-F1
#
_cell.length_a   1.000
_cell.length_b   1.000
_cell.length_c   1.000
_cell.angle_alpha   90.00
_cell.angle_beta   90.00
_cell.angle_gamma   90.00
#
_symmetry.space_group_name_H-M   'P 1'
#
loop_
_entity.id
_entity.type
_entity.pdbx_description
1 polymer ?
#
loop_
_entity_poly.entity_id
_entity_poly.type
_entity_poly.pdbx_seq_one_letter_code
_entity_poly.pdbx_strand_id
1 'polypeptide(L)'
;MKQKIEQLLTSNAGFSTLALRIPVGIIFMAHGSQKLFVWFGGYGLAGTGQFFESIGLAPGVAMAFLAGSAEFFGGLFIILGLLTRPSALVLAFTMLIAIVSVHLPNGLFMSNGGYEFGLALLAASVSLMLSGGGKVAVDNWLATRLSAQK
;
A
#
# COMPACT_ATOMS: atom_id res chain seq x y z
N MET A 1 -3.51 18.50 -18.63
CA MET A 1 -3.70 18.10 -17.21
C MET A 1 -4.92 17.18 -17.04
N LYS A 2 -6.13 17.60 -17.45
CA LYS A 2 -7.37 16.78 -17.33
C LYS A 2 -7.27 15.36 -17.91
N GLN A 3 -6.73 15.20 -19.11
CA GLN A 3 -6.57 13.87 -19.74
C GLN A 3 -5.73 12.90 -18.90
N LYS A 4 -4.68 13.38 -18.23
CA LYS A 4 -3.85 12.55 -17.34
C LYS A 4 -4.62 12.13 -16.08
N ILE A 5 -5.48 13.01 -15.56
CA ILE A 5 -6.34 12.70 -14.40
C ILE A 5 -7.37 11.63 -14.80
N GLU A 6 -8.03 11.77 -15.94
CA GLU A 6 -8.96 10.77 -16.46
C GLU A 6 -8.26 9.41 -16.66
N GLN A 7 -7.03 9.39 -17.17
CA GLN A 7 -6.23 8.16 -17.29
C GLN A 7 -5.90 7.51 -15.94
N LEU A 8 -5.70 8.28 -14.87
CA LEU A 8 -5.44 7.74 -13.55
C LEU A 8 -6.68 7.14 -12.89
N LEU A 9 -7.85 7.72 -13.15
CA LEU A 9 -9.12 7.37 -12.50
C LEU A 9 -9.93 6.31 -13.27
N THR A 10 -9.77 6.19 -14.59
CA THR A 10 -10.51 5.21 -15.38
C THR A 10 -9.90 3.80 -15.29
N SER A 11 -10.75 2.80 -15.08
CA SER A 11 -10.37 1.38 -15.10
C SER A 11 -11.48 0.51 -15.71
N ASN A 12 -11.10 -0.38 -16.63
CA ASN A 12 -11.98 -1.37 -17.26
C ASN A 12 -12.03 -2.70 -16.49
N ALA A 13 -11.33 -2.82 -15.36
CA ALA A 13 -11.28 -4.05 -14.59
C ALA A 13 -12.65 -4.34 -13.93
N GLY A 14 -13.03 -5.62 -13.88
CA GLY A 14 -14.29 -6.09 -13.29
C GLY A 14 -14.28 -6.06 -11.76
N PHE A 15 -14.89 -7.07 -11.14
CA PHE A 15 -14.87 -7.26 -9.68
C PHE A 15 -13.57 -7.91 -9.17
N SER A 16 -12.69 -8.36 -10.07
CA SER A 16 -11.42 -9.01 -9.71
C SER A 16 -10.50 -8.11 -8.88
N THR A 17 -10.45 -6.81 -9.17
CA THR A 17 -9.66 -5.87 -8.38
C THR A 17 -10.22 -5.68 -6.98
N LEU A 18 -11.55 -5.77 -6.80
CA LEU A 18 -12.16 -5.68 -5.47
C LEU A 18 -11.70 -6.85 -4.58
N ALA A 19 -11.65 -8.06 -5.14
CA ALA A 19 -11.15 -9.24 -4.44
C ALA A 19 -9.69 -9.11 -3.98
N LEU A 20 -8.87 -8.31 -4.67
CA LEU A 20 -7.53 -7.95 -4.20
C LEU A 20 -7.54 -6.78 -3.22
N ARG A 21 -8.24 -5.69 -3.54
CA ARG A 21 -8.23 -4.42 -2.77
C ARG A 21 -8.62 -4.62 -1.31
N ILE A 22 -9.66 -5.41 -1.05
CA ILE A 22 -10.17 -5.61 0.31
C ILE A 22 -9.16 -6.30 1.23
N PRO A 23 -8.74 -7.56 0.98
CA PRO A 23 -7.80 -8.24 1.88
C PRO A 23 -6.44 -7.55 1.92
N VAL A 24 -5.90 -7.11 0.78
CA VAL A 24 -4.60 -6.44 0.71
C VAL A 24 -4.63 -5.11 1.48
N GLY A 25 -5.69 -4.32 1.32
CA GLY A 25 -5.83 -3.06 2.05
C GLY A 25 -6.02 -3.27 3.55
N ILE A 26 -6.74 -4.30 3.98
CA ILE A 26 -6.88 -4.64 5.41
C ILE A 26 -5.52 -4.97 6.02
N ILE A 27 -4.72 -5.78 5.32
CA ILE A 27 -3.37 -6.15 5.77
C ILE A 27 -2.49 -4.91 5.92
N PHE A 28 -2.44 -4.05 4.91
CA PHE A 28 -1.66 -2.82 4.98
C PHE A 28 -2.17 -1.87 6.08
N MET A 29 -3.49 -1.73 6.24
CA MET A 29 -4.06 -0.95 7.34
C MET A 29 -3.67 -1.49 8.71
N ALA A 30 -3.68 -2.81 8.90
CA ALA A 30 -3.27 -3.44 10.14
C ALA A 30 -1.79 -3.12 10.45
N HIS A 31 -0.88 -3.35 9.50
CA HIS A 31 0.56 -3.06 9.70
C HIS A 31 0.85 -1.56 9.86
N GLY A 32 0.18 -0.69 9.11
CA GLY A 32 0.32 0.75 9.25
C GLY A 32 -0.18 1.24 10.62
N SER A 33 -1.28 0.66 11.12
CA SER A 33 -1.82 1.01 12.43
C SER A 33 -0.93 0.55 13.60
N GLN A 34 -0.18 -0.54 13.45
CA GLN A 34 0.84 -0.94 14.41
C GLN A 34 1.95 0.13 14.53
N LYS A 35 2.33 0.75 13.42
CA LYS A 35 3.36 1.78 13.36
C LYS A 35 2.87 3.15 13.83
N LEU A 36 1.66 3.57 13.41
CA LEU A 36 1.14 4.90 13.70
C LEU A 36 0.39 5.01 15.02
N PHE A 37 -0.40 3.99 15.37
CA PHE A 37 -1.41 4.08 16.42
C PHE A 37 -1.21 3.07 17.56
N VAL A 38 -0.15 2.25 17.50
CA VAL A 38 0.14 1.21 18.52
C VAL A 38 -1.00 0.19 18.64
N TRP A 39 -1.82 0.05 17.58
CA TRP A 39 -2.89 -0.94 17.54
C TRP A 39 -2.33 -2.34 17.31
N PHE A 40 -3.10 -3.37 17.64
CA PHE A 40 -2.75 -4.78 17.40
C PHE A 40 -1.36 -5.17 17.94
N GLY A 41 -0.97 -4.61 19.09
CA GLY A 41 0.33 -4.88 19.73
C GLY A 41 1.53 -4.24 19.01
N GLY A 42 1.32 -3.20 18.21
CA GLY A 42 2.39 -2.50 17.51
C GLY A 42 3.34 -1.71 18.42
N TYR A 43 4.52 -1.37 17.93
CA TYR A 43 5.57 -0.66 18.67
C TYR A 43 5.50 0.87 18.55
N GLY A 44 4.55 1.39 17.76
CA GLY A 44 4.42 2.81 17.48
C GLY A 44 5.63 3.40 16.75
N LEU A 45 5.63 4.73 16.59
CA LEU A 45 6.68 5.44 15.86
C LEU A 45 8.04 5.36 16.56
N ALA A 46 8.06 5.42 17.89
CA ALA A 46 9.30 5.39 18.67
C ALA A 46 9.99 4.02 18.56
N GLY A 47 9.28 2.93 18.86
CA GLY A 47 9.86 1.59 18.81
C GLY A 47 10.18 1.13 17.38
N THR A 48 9.27 1.40 16.42
CA THR A 48 9.56 1.12 15.00
C THR A 48 10.73 1.96 14.50
N GLY A 49 10.82 3.23 14.92
CA GLY A 49 11.90 4.12 14.51
C GLY A 49 13.26 3.68 15.03
N GLN A 50 13.33 3.24 16.30
CA GLN A 50 14.55 2.65 16.86
C GLN A 50 14.98 1.39 16.09
N PHE A 51 14.04 0.52 15.74
CA PHE A 51 14.32 -0.65 14.89
C PHE A 51 14.85 -0.23 13.52
N PHE A 52 14.22 0.74 12.85
CA PHE A 52 14.66 1.25 11.56
C PHE A 52 16.07 1.86 11.61
N GLU A 53 16.40 2.62 12.65
CA GLU A 53 17.77 3.12 12.83
C GLU A 53 18.78 1.99 13.03
N SER A 54 18.42 0.93 13.77
CA SER A 54 19.31 -0.21 14.00
C SER A 54 19.69 -0.97 12.72
N ILE A 55 18.89 -0.84 11.66
CA ILE A 55 19.13 -1.44 10.34
C ILE A 55 19.58 -0.40 9.29
N GLY A 56 19.94 0.81 9.72
CA GLY A 56 20.48 1.86 8.84
C GLY A 56 19.43 2.72 8.12
N LEU A 57 18.14 2.60 8.44
CA LEU A 57 17.08 3.47 7.93
C LEU A 57 16.92 4.69 8.85
N ALA A 58 17.75 5.71 8.62
CA ALA A 58 17.73 6.96 9.39
C ALA A 58 17.19 8.15 8.57
N PRO A 59 16.47 9.11 9.18
CA PRO A 59 16.05 9.15 10.59
C PRO A 59 14.91 8.17 10.89
N GLY A 60 15.03 7.36 11.93
CA GLY A 60 14.20 6.17 12.14
C GLY A 60 12.73 6.50 12.35
N VAL A 61 12.43 7.47 13.21
CA VAL A 61 11.05 7.91 13.49
C VAL A 61 10.38 8.47 12.23
N ALA A 62 11.13 9.20 11.39
CA ALA A 62 10.61 9.72 10.14
C ALA A 62 10.31 8.59 9.14
N MET A 63 11.21 7.62 9.03
CA MET A 63 11.00 6.43 8.18
C MET A 63 9.83 5.59 8.68
N ALA A 64 9.67 5.42 10.00
CA ALA A 64 8.54 4.74 10.61
C ALA A 64 7.21 5.44 10.33
N PHE A 65 7.21 6.78 10.38
CA PHE A 65 6.04 7.58 10.04
C PHE A 65 5.68 7.47 8.55
N LEU A 66 6.67 7.53 7.66
CA LEU A 66 6.45 7.38 6.22
C LEU A 66 5.93 5.98 5.87
N ALA A 67 6.56 4.92 6.40
CA ALA A 67 6.12 3.55 6.18
C ALA A 67 4.72 3.30 6.76
N GLY A 68 4.47 3.74 8.00
CA GLY A 68 3.17 3.59 8.65
C GLY A 68 2.07 4.35 7.92
N SER A 69 2.34 5.55 7.44
CA SER A 69 1.38 6.36 6.66
C SER A 69 1.11 5.76 5.29
N ALA A 70 2.17 5.31 4.59
CA ALA A 70 2.04 4.64 3.31
C ALA A 70 1.17 3.39 3.42
N GLU A 71 1.43 2.52 4.40
CA GLU A 71 0.67 1.31 4.63
C GLU A 71 -0.78 1.62 5.06
N PHE A 72 -0.97 2.48 6.07
CA PHE A 72 -2.31 2.72 6.60
C PHE A 72 -3.22 3.44 5.61
N PHE A 73 -2.79 4.61 5.11
CA PHE A 73 -3.61 5.40 4.21
C PHE A 73 -3.63 4.81 2.81
N GLY A 74 -2.53 4.21 2.34
CA GLY A 74 -2.51 3.47 1.08
C GLY A 74 -3.47 2.30 1.10
N GLY A 75 -3.48 1.51 2.19
CA GLY A 75 -4.43 0.41 2.41
C GLY A 75 -5.89 0.88 2.40
N LEU A 76 -6.18 1.98 3.12
CA LEU A 76 -7.51 2.60 3.15
C LEU A 76 -7.94 3.05 1.74
N PHE A 77 -7.05 3.72 1.01
CA PHE A 77 -7.34 4.24 -0.33
C PHE A 77 -7.59 3.13 -1.34
N ILE A 78 -6.82 2.03 -1.31
CA ILE A 78 -7.12 0.90 -2.19
C ILE A 78 -8.43 0.20 -1.82
N ILE A 79 -8.80 0.08 -0.53
CA ILE A 79 -10.12 -0.44 -0.12
C ILE A 79 -11.25 0.39 -0.74
N LEU A 80 -11.17 1.71 -0.60
CA LEU A 80 -12.16 2.62 -1.18
C LEU A 80 -12.10 2.63 -2.72
N GLY A 81 -10.97 2.24 -3.30
CA GLY A 81 -10.71 2.39 -4.73
C GLY A 81 -10.59 3.86 -5.10
N LEU A 82 -9.96 4.64 -4.23
CA LEU A 82 -9.68 6.05 -4.40
C LEU A 82 -8.18 6.21 -4.66
N LEU A 83 -7.82 6.91 -5.73
CA LEU A 83 -6.44 7.04 -6.20
C LEU A 83 -5.73 5.67 -6.21
N THR A 84 -6.40 4.66 -6.76
CA THR A 84 -5.97 3.26 -6.65
C THR A 84 -4.56 3.08 -7.20
N ARG A 85 -4.27 3.64 -8.39
CA ARG A 85 -2.96 3.49 -9.04
C ARG A 85 -1.84 4.17 -8.25
N PRO A 86 -1.95 5.46 -7.85
CA PRO A 86 -0.96 6.08 -6.97
C PRO A 86 -0.78 5.34 -5.63
N SER A 87 -1.87 4.95 -4.98
CA SER A 87 -1.81 4.28 -3.68
C SER A 87 -1.12 2.93 -3.79
N ALA A 88 -1.45 2.15 -4.81
CA ALA A 88 -0.81 0.87 -5.08
C ALA A 88 0.67 1.01 -5.45
N LEU A 89 1.07 2.07 -6.15
CA LEU A 89 2.48 2.37 -6.42
C LEU A 89 3.25 2.65 -5.12
N VAL A 90 2.68 3.46 -4.22
CA VAL A 90 3.30 3.77 -2.92
C VAL A 90 3.45 2.49 -2.10
N LEU A 91 2.39 1.67 -2.01
CA LEU A 91 2.43 0.39 -1.30
C LEU A 91 3.46 -0.59 -1.90
N ALA A 92 3.55 -0.67 -3.22
CA ALA A 92 4.56 -1.49 -3.90
C ALA A 92 5.98 -1.01 -3.54
N PHE A 93 6.23 0.30 -3.56
CA PHE A 93 7.52 0.85 -3.16
C PHE A 93 7.82 0.56 -1.68
N THR A 94 6.84 0.70 -0.79
CA THR A 94 7.00 0.35 0.63
C THR A 94 7.37 -1.12 0.82
N MET A 95 6.73 -2.04 0.09
CA MET A 95 7.09 -3.46 0.13
C MET A 95 8.47 -3.75 -0.43
N LEU A 96 8.90 -3.05 -1.49
CA LEU A 96 10.25 -3.20 -2.01
C LEU A 96 11.31 -2.83 -0.95
N ILE A 97 11.11 -1.71 -0.25
CA ILE A 97 12.01 -1.29 0.85
C ILE A 97 11.97 -2.30 1.99
N ALA A 98 10.77 -2.73 2.42
CA ALA A 98 10.63 -3.72 3.49
C ALA A 98 11.35 -5.04 3.15
N ILE A 99 11.21 -5.52 1.91
CA ILE A 99 11.88 -6.73 1.44
C ILE A 99 13.39 -6.54 1.52
N VAL A 100 13.95 -5.51 0.88
CA VAL A 100 15.40 -5.34 0.77
C VAL A 100 16.06 -5.05 2.13
N SER A 101 15.43 -4.21 2.96
CA SER A 101 16.03 -3.75 4.21
C SER A 101 15.83 -4.70 5.38
N VAL A 102 14.78 -5.52 5.39
CA VAL A 102 14.41 -6.34 6.57
C VAL A 102 14.41 -7.83 6.26
N HIS A 103 13.81 -8.24 5.14
CA HIS A 103 13.43 -9.64 4.94
C HIS A 103 14.33 -10.42 3.98
N LEU A 104 15.02 -9.75 3.06
CA LEU A 104 15.86 -10.38 2.03
C LEU A 104 16.97 -11.26 2.63
N PRO A 105 17.69 -10.86 3.71
CA PRO A 105 18.72 -11.71 4.32
C PRO A 105 18.18 -13.03 4.92
N ASN A 106 16.89 -13.09 5.24
CA ASN A 106 16.25 -14.25 5.89
C ASN A 106 15.76 -15.31 4.89
N GLY A 107 15.98 -15.09 3.58
CA GLY A 107 15.51 -15.98 2.51
C GLY A 107 14.00 -15.83 2.25
N LEU A 108 13.41 -16.80 1.55
CA LEU A 108 12.02 -16.71 1.09
C LEU A 108 11.02 -16.87 2.24
N PHE A 109 11.11 -17.98 2.98
CA PHE A 109 10.02 -18.44 3.84
C PHE A 109 9.68 -17.53 5.02
N MET A 110 8.39 -17.20 5.16
CA MET A 110 7.87 -16.35 6.23
C MET A 110 8.15 -16.93 7.64
N SER A 111 8.22 -18.26 7.77
CA SER A 111 8.57 -18.93 9.05
C SER A 111 9.93 -18.51 9.59
N ASN A 112 10.84 -18.08 8.72
CA ASN A 112 12.18 -17.61 9.08
C ASN A 112 12.26 -16.08 9.15
N GLY A 113 11.12 -15.37 9.05
CA GLY A 113 11.10 -13.91 8.86
C GLY A 113 11.50 -13.49 7.43
N GLY A 114 11.38 -14.40 6.46
CA GLY A 114 11.69 -14.17 5.05
C GLY A 114 10.72 -13.27 4.31
N TYR A 115 11.02 -13.00 3.04
CA TYR A 115 10.32 -11.98 2.23
C TYR A 115 9.05 -12.47 1.52
N GLU A 116 8.63 -13.73 1.70
CA GLU A 116 7.46 -14.35 1.06
C GLU A 116 6.19 -13.48 1.16
N PHE A 117 5.85 -13.02 2.36
CA PHE A 117 4.65 -12.20 2.55
C PHE A 117 4.77 -10.81 1.91
N GLY A 118 5.93 -10.18 2.06
CA GLY A 118 6.22 -8.89 1.41
C GLY A 118 6.17 -9.00 -0.11
N LEU A 119 6.66 -10.10 -0.69
CA LEU A 119 6.61 -10.37 -2.12
C LEU A 119 5.18 -10.56 -2.61
N ALA A 120 4.33 -11.27 -1.86
CA ALA A 120 2.92 -11.42 -2.18
C ALA A 120 2.19 -10.06 -2.19
N LEU A 121 2.43 -9.22 -1.18
CA LEU A 121 1.85 -7.87 -1.11
C LEU A 121 2.39 -6.93 -2.19
N LEU A 122 3.68 -7.04 -2.54
CA LEU A 122 4.29 -6.32 -3.66
C LEU A 122 3.62 -6.70 -4.97
N ALA A 123 3.48 -8.00 -5.27
CA ALA A 123 2.85 -8.48 -6.49
C ALA A 123 1.38 -8.04 -6.58
N ALA A 124 0.63 -8.11 -5.48
CA ALA A 124 -0.74 -7.63 -5.42
C ALA A 124 -0.85 -6.12 -5.66
N SER A 125 0.06 -5.33 -5.06
CA SER A 125 0.12 -3.88 -5.24
C SER A 125 0.46 -3.52 -6.70
N VAL A 126 1.43 -4.19 -7.31
CA VAL A 126 1.76 -4.00 -8.74
C VAL A 126 0.56 -4.37 -9.62
N SER A 127 -0.15 -5.45 -9.32
CA SER A 127 -1.36 -5.84 -10.05
C SER A 127 -2.44 -4.75 -9.99
N LEU A 128 -2.68 -4.16 -8.82
CA LEU A 128 -3.63 -3.05 -8.64
C LEU A 128 -3.16 -1.75 -9.30
N MET A 129 -1.85 -1.47 -9.30
CA MET A 129 -1.28 -0.33 -10.00
C MET A 129 -1.54 -0.40 -11.51
N LEU A 130 -1.38 -1.58 -12.11
CA LEU A 130 -1.63 -1.79 -13.54
C LEU A 130 -3.13 -1.81 -13.86
N SER A 131 -3.90 -2.57 -13.08
CA SER A 131 -5.32 -2.83 -13.32
C SER A 131 -6.24 -1.65 -12.96
N GLY A 132 -5.83 -0.80 -12.01
CA GLY A 132 -6.64 0.28 -11.45
C GLY A 132 -7.72 -0.22 -10.48
N GLY A 133 -8.67 0.66 -10.12
CA GLY A 133 -9.70 0.39 -9.10
C GLY A 133 -10.77 -0.64 -9.48
N GLY A 134 -11.04 -0.81 -10.78
CA GLY A 134 -12.12 -1.63 -11.31
C GLY A 134 -13.53 -1.10 -11.01
N LYS A 135 -14.56 -1.86 -11.39
CA LYS A 135 -15.97 -1.39 -11.46
C LYS A 135 -16.50 -0.72 -10.18
N VAL A 136 -16.13 -1.22 -9.00
CA VAL A 136 -16.64 -0.74 -7.70
C VAL A 136 -15.62 0.16 -7.00
N ALA A 137 -14.97 1.06 -7.75
CA ALA A 137 -14.00 2.01 -7.21
C ALA A 137 -14.54 3.43 -7.25
N VAL A 138 -14.23 4.22 -6.21
CA VAL A 138 -14.54 5.65 -6.16
C VAL A 138 -13.90 6.38 -7.35
N ASP A 139 -12.73 5.92 -7.82
CA ASP A 139 -12.05 6.43 -9.02
C ASP A 139 -12.95 6.45 -10.26
N ASN A 140 -13.68 5.36 -10.52
CA ASN A 140 -14.58 5.27 -11.68
C ASN A 140 -15.78 6.22 -11.52
N TRP A 141 -16.32 6.35 -10.30
CA TRP A 141 -17.37 7.33 -10.03
C TRP A 141 -16.88 8.77 -10.25
N LEU A 142 -15.70 9.12 -9.76
CA LEU A 142 -15.08 10.44 -9.98
C LEU A 142 -14.84 10.71 -11.47
N ALA A 143 -14.32 9.72 -12.21
CA ALA A 143 -14.07 9.84 -13.64
C ALA A 143 -15.37 10.18 -14.41
N THR A 144 -16.48 9.49 -14.12
CA THR A 144 -17.76 9.78 -14.79
C THR A 144 -18.25 11.21 -14.54
N ARG A 145 -18.08 11.74 -13.31
CA ARG A 145 -18.48 13.10 -12.96
C ARG A 145 -17.61 14.16 -13.64
N LEU A 146 -16.30 13.93 -13.71
CA LEU A 146 -15.37 14.83 -14.40
C LEU A 146 -15.63 14.89 -15.91
N SER A 147 -16.01 13.77 -16.52
CA SER A 147 -16.34 13.73 -17.94
C SER A 147 -17.74 14.27 -18.27
N ALA A 148 -18.70 14.22 -17.34
CA ALA A 148 -20.06 14.75 -17.50
C ALA A 148 -20.17 16.27 -17.33
N GLN A 149 -19.12 16.95 -16.86
CA GLN A 149 -19.01 18.42 -16.85
C GLN A 149 -18.45 19.00 -18.15
N LYS A 150 -18.48 18.23 -19.25
CA LYS A 150 -18.23 18.70 -20.62
C LYS A 150 -19.53 19.19 -21.24
#